data_AF-A0A1X7RMT8-F1
#
_entry.id   AF-A0A1X7RMT8-F1
#
_cell.length_a   1.000
_cell.length_b   1.000
_cell.length_c   1.000
_cell.angle_alpha   90.00
_cell.angle_beta   90.00
_cell.angle_gamma   90.00
#
_symmetry.space_group_name_H-M   'P 1'
#
loop_
_entity.id
_entity.type
_entity.pdbx_description
1 polymer ?
#
loop_
_entity_poly.entity_id
_entity_poly.type
_entity_poly.pdbx_seq_one_letter_code
_entity_poly.pdbx_strand_id
1 'polypeptide(L)'
;MAQQLQSLSDSLASVSTLVNGITNAFHNATSLVSGAPHAGEITCWLIDTRKLWPGTKIWDAPGAAEAMGLISVAEQNAISTKMFIQDARMSLASALIKRLYISRTLDIPWKDVILARKGDAQHGKPCAVDVAGKPIEGIDFNVSHQAGLVTLIGWNGKLRHSYSSEGIIEGSVNTPAAEDFDTNVMVGTDIVCVHERNDDRTIEEEGLESWVDTFDFVFSDEERWSMKFDVDYVTLADGKILSKEELGRHDRCVQRNRNLAVTTKEGEAITLNSNRIIEAKLRRFYTYFCYKEAYIKLAGEALLAPWLKELEFFNVRSPKPADPPQKDGSSQWGEEVNDVEVHLSSEEVSDVRMNITAFDENHMVSTAIQGKIKGIKVPPFSSIDLQKDILDYAYQHLKIAPTTHT
;
A
#
# COMPACT_ATOMS: atom_id res chain seq x y z
N MET A 1 -25.68 -48.95 -15.51
CA MET A 1 -24.30 -49.17 -15.04
C MET A 1 -23.28 -48.21 -15.65
N ALA A 2 -23.32 -47.89 -16.94
CA ALA A 2 -22.35 -46.96 -17.55
C ALA A 2 -22.40 -45.52 -17.00
N GLN A 3 -23.59 -44.95 -16.74
CA GLN A 3 -23.72 -43.60 -16.17
C GLN A 3 -23.26 -43.45 -14.71
N GLN A 4 -23.25 -44.54 -13.94
CA GLN A 4 -22.88 -44.52 -12.52
C GLN A 4 -21.36 -44.67 -12.32
N LEU A 5 -20.66 -45.25 -13.30
CA LEU A 5 -19.20 -45.30 -13.36
C LEU A 5 -18.61 -43.95 -13.80
N GLN A 6 -19.32 -43.20 -14.63
CA GLN A 6 -18.89 -41.88 -15.11
C GLN A 6 -19.01 -40.79 -14.02
N SER A 7 -20.06 -40.86 -13.18
CA SER A 7 -20.17 -39.95 -12.03
C SER A 7 -19.12 -40.20 -10.93
N LEU A 8 -18.58 -41.42 -10.85
CA LEU A 8 -17.48 -41.77 -9.93
C LEU A 8 -16.11 -41.34 -10.49
N SER A 9 -15.91 -41.39 -11.82
CA SER A 9 -14.68 -40.85 -12.43
C SER A 9 -14.61 -39.33 -12.33
N ASP A 10 -15.74 -38.65 -12.46
CA ASP A 10 -15.82 -37.18 -12.39
C ASP A 10 -15.65 -36.67 -10.94
N SER A 11 -16.09 -37.45 -9.94
CA SER A 11 -15.83 -37.12 -8.53
C SER A 11 -14.40 -37.40 -8.09
N LEU A 12 -13.76 -38.45 -8.63
CA LEU A 12 -12.33 -38.71 -8.40
C LEU A 12 -11.43 -37.68 -9.10
N ALA A 13 -11.83 -37.17 -10.27
CA ALA A 13 -11.15 -36.07 -10.95
C ALA A 13 -11.32 -34.73 -10.22
N SER A 14 -12.49 -34.46 -9.61
CA SER A 14 -12.69 -33.24 -8.82
C SER A 14 -11.93 -33.28 -7.49
N VAL A 15 -11.80 -34.45 -6.87
CA VAL A 15 -10.99 -34.65 -5.66
C VAL A 15 -9.50 -34.53 -5.96
N SER A 16 -9.00 -35.07 -7.09
CA SER A 16 -7.59 -34.88 -7.48
C SER A 16 -7.26 -33.43 -7.83
N THR A 17 -8.23 -32.68 -8.39
CA THR A 17 -8.09 -31.24 -8.68
C THR A 17 -8.15 -30.40 -7.39
N LEU A 18 -8.97 -30.77 -6.40
CA LEU A 18 -9.00 -30.17 -5.07
C LEU A 18 -7.73 -30.47 -4.27
N VAL A 19 -7.20 -31.69 -4.33
CA VAL A 19 -5.95 -32.07 -3.65
C VAL A 19 -4.74 -31.38 -4.31
N ASN A 20 -4.74 -31.21 -5.64
CA ASN A 20 -3.73 -30.44 -6.37
C ASN A 20 -3.85 -28.92 -6.14
N GLY A 21 -5.07 -28.40 -5.97
CA GLY A 21 -5.32 -27.00 -5.61
C GLY A 21 -4.91 -26.67 -4.17
N ILE A 22 -5.12 -27.60 -3.23
CA ILE A 22 -4.67 -27.48 -1.84
C ILE A 22 -3.13 -27.63 -1.76
N THR A 23 -2.51 -28.56 -2.50
CA THR A 23 -1.04 -28.65 -2.53
C THR A 23 -0.37 -27.45 -3.20
N ASN A 24 -0.98 -26.81 -4.20
CA ASN A 24 -0.47 -25.56 -4.76
C ASN A 24 -0.63 -24.34 -3.82
N ALA A 25 -1.71 -24.29 -3.02
CA ALA A 25 -1.89 -23.26 -1.99
C ALA A 25 -0.91 -23.42 -0.80
N PHE A 26 -0.50 -24.65 -0.47
CA PHE A 26 0.49 -24.91 0.56
C PHE A 26 1.95 -24.87 0.05
N HIS A 27 2.21 -25.04 -1.25
CA HIS A 27 3.55 -24.86 -1.82
C HIS A 27 3.94 -23.39 -2.04
N ASN A 28 3.00 -22.46 -2.18
CA ASN A 28 3.30 -21.02 -2.20
C ASN A 28 3.59 -20.43 -0.80
N ALA A 29 3.39 -21.20 0.28
CA ALA A 29 3.81 -20.81 1.63
C ALA A 29 5.25 -21.25 1.97
N THR A 30 5.94 -21.96 1.07
CA THR A 30 7.34 -22.37 1.30
C THR A 30 8.12 -22.54 0.00
N SER A 31 8.13 -21.53 -0.88
CA SER A 31 9.26 -21.40 -1.82
C SER A 31 10.38 -20.63 -1.13
N LEU A 32 11.24 -21.34 -0.41
CA LEU A 32 12.60 -20.90 -0.16
C LEU A 32 13.30 -20.88 -1.53
N VAL A 33 13.05 -19.84 -2.32
CA VAL A 33 13.96 -19.47 -3.40
C VAL A 33 15.24 -19.07 -2.68
N SER A 34 16.32 -19.80 -2.96
CA SER A 34 17.65 -19.56 -2.45
C SER A 34 18.20 -18.22 -2.95
N GLY A 35 17.64 -17.12 -2.45
CA GLY A 35 18.37 -15.87 -2.27
C GLY A 35 19.43 -16.11 -1.20
N ALA A 36 20.59 -15.45 -1.33
CA ALA A 36 21.66 -15.57 -0.36
C ALA A 36 21.10 -15.45 1.07
N PRO A 37 21.45 -16.35 2.01
CA PRO A 37 20.80 -16.48 3.32
C PRO A 37 20.87 -15.24 4.23
N HIS A 38 21.42 -14.14 3.73
CA HIS A 38 21.66 -12.88 4.45
C HIS A 38 21.05 -11.65 3.74
N ALA A 39 20.28 -11.83 2.66
CA ALA A 39 19.55 -10.71 2.05
C ALA A 39 18.28 -10.39 2.87
N GLY A 40 18.12 -9.10 3.19
CA GLY A 40 16.94 -8.56 3.86
C GLY A 40 15.70 -8.67 2.98
N GLU A 41 14.53 -8.42 3.56
CA GLU A 41 13.24 -8.68 2.94
C GLU A 41 12.28 -7.50 3.05
N ILE A 42 11.47 -7.32 2.01
CA ILE A 42 10.38 -6.34 1.98
C ILE A 42 9.06 -7.08 2.23
N THR A 43 8.19 -6.44 3.01
CA THR A 43 6.83 -6.90 3.32
C THR A 43 5.84 -5.85 2.86
N CYS A 44 4.78 -6.25 2.17
CA CYS A 44 3.69 -5.37 1.71
C CYS A 44 2.34 -5.97 2.11
N TRP A 45 1.63 -5.34 3.05
CA TRP A 45 0.36 -5.84 3.58
C TRP A 45 -0.77 -4.83 3.39
N LEU A 46 -1.99 -5.34 3.23
CA LEU A 46 -3.22 -4.55 3.18
C LEU A 46 -4.27 -5.14 4.12
N ILE A 47 -4.99 -4.29 4.86
CA ILE A 47 -6.18 -4.64 5.65
C ILE A 47 -7.36 -3.85 5.11
N ASP A 48 -8.44 -4.55 4.79
CA ASP A 48 -9.74 -3.94 4.47
C ASP A 48 -10.58 -3.81 5.74
N THR A 49 -10.76 -2.58 6.22
CA THR A 49 -11.50 -2.28 7.44
C THR A 49 -12.98 -1.97 7.19
N ARG A 50 -13.44 -1.93 5.93
CA ARG A 50 -14.81 -1.50 5.57
C ARG A 50 -15.88 -2.35 6.25
N LYS A 51 -15.59 -3.65 6.46
CA LYS A 51 -16.46 -4.62 7.12
C LYS A 51 -16.11 -4.88 8.59
N LEU A 52 -15.01 -4.33 9.10
CA LEU A 52 -14.55 -4.55 10.47
C LEU A 52 -15.25 -3.59 11.44
N TRP A 53 -15.55 -4.09 12.64
CA TRP A 53 -16.11 -3.31 13.75
C TRP A 53 -17.31 -2.42 13.34
N PRO A 54 -18.44 -3.03 12.91
CA PRO A 54 -19.63 -2.29 12.52
C PRO A 54 -20.22 -1.52 13.72
N GLY A 55 -20.90 -0.39 13.44
CA GLY A 55 -21.49 0.47 14.47
C GLY A 55 -21.19 1.94 14.24
N THR A 56 -21.37 2.77 15.28
CA THR A 56 -21.08 4.21 15.27
C THR A 56 -19.99 4.62 16.26
N LYS A 57 -19.70 3.78 17.26
CA LYS A 57 -18.64 3.98 18.25
C LYS A 57 -17.77 2.73 18.32
N ILE A 58 -16.45 2.93 18.44
CA ILE A 58 -15.50 1.83 18.38
C ILE A 58 -15.63 0.86 19.56
N TRP A 59 -15.83 1.34 20.79
CA TRP A 59 -15.96 0.47 21.97
C TRP A 59 -17.22 -0.39 21.97
N ASP A 60 -18.28 0.08 21.31
CA ASP A 60 -19.56 -0.63 21.22
C ASP A 60 -19.56 -1.64 20.07
N ALA A 61 -18.56 -1.59 19.18
CA ALA A 61 -18.49 -2.45 18.02
C ALA A 61 -18.06 -3.88 18.41
N PRO A 62 -18.75 -4.92 17.90
CA PRO A 62 -18.42 -6.31 18.22
C PRO A 62 -16.96 -6.65 17.91
N GLY A 63 -16.26 -7.26 18.87
CA GLY A 63 -14.84 -7.65 18.75
C GLY A 63 -13.83 -6.49 18.86
N ALA A 64 -14.28 -5.23 18.93
CA ALA A 64 -13.36 -4.10 19.01
C ALA A 64 -12.68 -3.99 20.38
N ALA A 65 -13.41 -4.24 21.48
CA ALA A 65 -12.84 -4.19 22.83
C ALA A 65 -11.67 -5.18 23.01
N GLU A 66 -11.77 -6.35 22.39
CA GLU A 66 -10.73 -7.37 22.35
C GLU A 66 -9.47 -6.84 21.62
N ALA A 67 -9.65 -6.34 20.40
CA ALA A 67 -8.58 -5.76 19.61
C ALA A 67 -7.93 -4.53 20.28
N MET A 68 -8.73 -3.68 20.92
CA MET A 68 -8.26 -2.52 21.71
C MET A 68 -7.41 -2.96 22.91
N GLY A 69 -7.70 -4.12 23.50
CA GLY A 69 -6.91 -4.70 24.60
C GLY A 69 -5.49 -5.13 24.19
N LEU A 70 -5.21 -5.23 22.89
CA LEU A 70 -3.91 -5.62 22.34
C LEU A 70 -3.01 -4.43 21.98
N ILE A 71 -3.47 -3.20 22.19
CA ILE A 71 -2.70 -1.98 21.91
C ILE A 71 -2.51 -1.15 23.19
N SER A 72 -1.60 -0.17 23.15
CA SER A 72 -1.28 0.65 24.31
C SER A 72 -2.46 1.54 24.73
N VAL A 73 -2.52 1.91 26.01
CA VAL A 73 -3.55 2.84 26.53
C VAL A 73 -3.54 4.18 25.79
N ALA A 74 -2.36 4.67 25.39
CA ALA A 74 -2.24 5.91 24.61
C ALA A 74 -2.91 5.77 23.23
N GLU A 75 -2.69 4.65 22.54
CA GLU A 75 -3.36 4.35 21.27
C GLU A 75 -4.86 4.16 21.46
N GLN A 76 -5.29 3.45 22.51
CA GLN A 76 -6.71 3.29 22.84
C GLN A 76 -7.39 4.65 23.00
N ASN A 77 -6.80 5.58 23.75
CA ASN A 77 -7.33 6.92 23.94
C ASN A 77 -7.41 7.70 22.61
N ALA A 78 -6.36 7.64 21.79
CA ALA A 78 -6.33 8.32 20.49
C ALA A 78 -7.39 7.77 19.51
N ILE A 79 -7.65 6.46 19.53
CA ILE A 79 -8.68 5.82 18.69
C ILE A 79 -10.08 6.14 19.22
N SER A 80 -10.26 6.16 20.55
CA SER A 80 -11.56 6.41 21.20
C SER A 80 -12.13 7.80 20.96
N THR A 81 -11.25 8.77 20.67
CA THR A 81 -11.62 10.19 20.49
C THR A 81 -12.00 10.53 19.06
N LYS A 82 -11.90 9.58 18.12
CA LYS A 82 -12.29 9.79 16.72
C LYS A 82 -13.80 10.06 16.63
N MET A 83 -14.16 11.11 15.90
CA MET A 83 -15.56 11.49 15.67
C MET A 83 -16.31 10.46 14.82
N PHE A 84 -15.64 9.93 13.80
CA PHE A 84 -16.20 8.94 12.89
C PHE A 84 -15.59 7.57 13.14
N ILE A 85 -16.45 6.54 13.15
CA ILE A 85 -15.99 5.16 13.39
C ILE A 85 -15.05 4.67 12.28
N GLN A 86 -15.20 5.16 11.04
CA GLN A 86 -14.34 4.81 9.92
C GLN A 86 -12.88 5.14 10.23
N ASP A 87 -12.62 6.32 10.80
CA ASP A 87 -11.29 6.74 11.24
C ASP A 87 -10.79 5.89 12.40
N ALA A 88 -11.68 5.53 13.33
CA ALA A 88 -11.35 4.66 14.45
C ALA A 88 -10.96 3.25 13.99
N ARG A 89 -11.67 2.69 13.01
CA ARG A 89 -11.38 1.38 12.40
C ARG A 89 -10.01 1.37 11.74
N MET A 90 -9.72 2.35 10.87
CA MET A 90 -8.43 2.47 10.22
C MET A 90 -7.30 2.69 11.22
N SER A 91 -7.53 3.51 12.26
CA SER A 91 -6.54 3.77 13.31
C SER A 91 -6.24 2.52 14.15
N LEU A 92 -7.26 1.72 14.48
CA LEU A 92 -7.09 0.46 15.21
C LEU A 92 -6.36 -0.59 14.37
N ALA A 93 -6.76 -0.79 13.11
CA ALA A 93 -6.06 -1.67 12.19
C ALA A 93 -4.60 -1.24 11.97
N SER A 94 -4.34 0.06 11.83
CA SER A 94 -2.99 0.63 11.75
C SER A 94 -2.16 0.33 13.01
N ALA A 95 -2.72 0.49 14.22
CA ALA A 95 -2.00 0.18 15.46
C ALA A 95 -1.61 -1.30 15.53
N LEU A 96 -2.55 -2.20 15.19
CA LEU A 96 -2.34 -3.64 15.23
C LEU A 96 -1.35 -4.13 14.18
N ILE A 97 -1.45 -3.65 12.93
CA ILE A 97 -0.55 -4.11 11.85
C ILE A 97 0.90 -3.70 12.08
N LYS A 98 1.13 -2.51 12.65
CA LYS A 98 2.48 -2.07 13.06
C LYS A 98 3.03 -3.00 14.14
N ARG A 99 2.23 -3.34 15.15
CA ARG A 99 2.66 -4.25 16.24
C ARG A 99 2.96 -5.64 15.73
N LEU A 100 2.12 -6.17 14.84
CA LEU A 100 2.36 -7.45 14.16
C LEU A 100 3.70 -7.42 13.44
N TYR A 101 3.93 -6.38 12.62
CA TYR A 101 5.16 -6.25 11.85
C TYR A 101 6.40 -6.22 12.74
N ILE A 102 6.39 -5.40 13.80
CA ILE A 102 7.53 -5.27 14.71
C ILE A 102 7.78 -6.58 15.47
N SER A 103 6.74 -7.18 16.05
CA SER A 103 6.86 -8.42 16.83
C SER A 103 7.42 -9.57 15.99
N ARG A 104 6.93 -9.74 14.75
CA ARG A 104 7.45 -10.74 13.81
C ARG A 104 8.88 -10.46 13.36
N THR A 105 9.19 -9.20 13.03
CA THR A 105 10.48 -8.82 12.46
C THR A 105 11.61 -8.93 13.48
N LEU A 106 11.35 -8.51 14.72
CA LEU A 106 12.35 -8.47 15.79
C LEU A 106 12.34 -9.73 16.67
N ASP A 107 11.41 -10.64 16.45
CA ASP A 107 11.16 -11.83 17.28
C ASP A 107 11.00 -11.46 18.78
N ILE A 108 10.19 -10.44 19.05
CA ILE A 108 9.90 -9.98 20.41
C ILE A 108 8.44 -10.26 20.78
N PRO A 109 8.14 -10.51 22.08
CA PRO A 109 6.78 -10.66 22.56
C PRO A 109 5.90 -9.47 22.14
N TRP A 110 4.64 -9.73 21.78
CA TRP A 110 3.69 -8.69 21.38
C TRP A 110 3.58 -7.56 22.43
N LYS A 111 3.58 -7.93 23.72
CA LYS A 111 3.49 -6.98 24.84
C LYS A 111 4.71 -6.05 24.95
N ASP A 112 5.86 -6.45 24.40
CA ASP A 112 7.13 -5.74 24.50
C ASP A 112 7.39 -4.86 23.28
N VAL A 113 6.45 -4.81 22.32
CA VAL A 113 6.52 -3.88 21.19
C VAL A 113 6.31 -2.44 21.68
N ILE A 114 7.34 -1.61 21.51
CA ILE A 114 7.30 -0.17 21.80
C ILE A 114 7.48 0.60 20.50
N LEU A 115 6.60 1.59 20.29
CA LEU A 115 6.63 2.47 19.12
C LEU A 115 6.92 3.91 19.55
N ALA A 116 7.70 4.61 18.73
CA ALA A 116 7.88 6.06 18.81
C ALA A 116 7.79 6.68 17.41
N ARG A 117 8.24 7.93 17.27
CA ARG A 117 8.39 8.62 15.99
C ARG A 117 9.84 9.09 15.81
N LYS A 118 10.40 8.91 14.62
CA LYS A 118 11.75 9.38 14.25
C LYS A 118 11.76 10.90 14.12
N GLY A 119 12.72 11.56 14.76
CA GLY A 119 12.88 13.02 14.70
C GLY A 119 11.80 13.75 15.48
N ASP A 120 10.71 14.12 14.81
CA ASP A 120 9.61 14.87 15.42
C ASP A 120 8.61 13.96 16.15
N ALA A 121 8.30 14.27 17.40
CA ALA A 121 7.46 13.44 18.26
C ALA A 121 5.98 13.42 17.84
N GLN A 122 5.53 14.34 16.99
CA GLN A 122 4.15 14.46 16.53
C GLN A 122 3.97 14.04 15.06
N HIS A 123 4.87 14.51 14.20
CA HIS A 123 4.80 14.39 12.74
C HIS A 123 5.81 13.40 12.16
N GLY A 124 6.79 12.97 12.95
CA GLY A 124 7.82 12.05 12.48
C GLY A 124 7.29 10.67 12.09
N LYS A 125 8.03 9.98 11.24
CA LYS A 125 7.71 8.61 10.81
C LYS A 125 7.70 7.65 12.01
N PRO A 126 6.65 6.81 12.18
CA PRO A 126 6.65 5.79 13.23
C PRO A 126 7.87 4.85 13.15
N CYS A 127 8.42 4.46 14.30
CA CYS A 127 9.52 3.49 14.37
C CYS A 127 9.40 2.59 15.60
N ALA A 128 10.05 1.42 15.52
CA ALA A 128 10.27 0.56 16.67
C ALA A 128 11.40 1.14 17.53
N VAL A 129 11.20 1.13 18.85
CA VAL A 129 12.22 1.56 19.82
C VAL A 129 12.41 0.50 20.89
N ASP A 130 13.60 0.50 21.50
CA ASP A 130 13.88 -0.32 22.68
C ASP A 130 13.23 0.29 23.95
N VAL A 131 13.44 -0.37 25.10
CA VAL A 131 12.92 0.08 26.40
C VAL A 131 13.48 1.43 26.86
N ALA A 132 14.60 1.88 26.30
CA ALA A 132 15.19 3.18 26.55
C ALA A 132 14.67 4.26 25.57
N GLY A 133 13.81 3.89 24.62
CA GLY A 133 13.27 4.78 23.59
C GLY A 133 14.21 5.01 22.42
N LYS A 134 15.29 4.23 22.27
CA LYS A 134 16.22 4.34 21.15
C LYS A 134 15.65 3.59 19.92
N PRO A 135 15.64 4.19 18.71
CA PRO A 135 15.27 3.49 17.49
C PRO A 135 16.08 2.22 17.27
N ILE A 136 15.38 1.13 16.90
CA ILE A 136 16.00 -0.17 16.60
C ILE A 136 16.49 -0.17 15.16
N GLU A 137 17.74 -0.58 14.95
CA GLU A 137 18.37 -0.65 13.62
C GLU A 137 18.00 -1.93 12.87
N GLY A 138 18.12 -1.90 11.54
CA GLY A 138 17.81 -3.06 10.67
C GLY A 138 16.31 -3.33 10.52
N ILE A 139 15.45 -2.42 10.96
CA ILE A 139 14.01 -2.44 10.72
C ILE A 139 13.53 -1.04 10.30
N ASP A 140 12.69 -0.97 9.27
CA ASP A 140 11.96 0.25 8.93
C ASP A 140 10.57 -0.12 8.43
N PHE A 141 9.57 0.73 8.66
CA PHE A 141 8.22 0.50 8.16
C PHE A 141 7.47 1.80 7.97
N ASN A 142 6.45 1.76 7.14
CA ASN A 142 5.52 2.85 6.95
C ASN A 142 4.10 2.33 6.75
N VAL A 143 3.12 3.15 7.12
CA VAL A 143 1.70 2.82 7.04
C VAL A 143 0.94 3.97 6.42
N SER A 144 0.01 3.67 5.52
CA SER A 144 -0.99 4.62 5.03
C SER A 144 -2.39 4.06 5.19
N HIS A 145 -3.39 4.94 5.16
CA HIS A 145 -4.78 4.54 5.19
C HIS A 145 -5.68 5.57 4.50
N GLN A 146 -6.64 5.11 3.73
CA GLN A 146 -7.64 5.95 3.08
C GLN A 146 -8.89 5.12 2.76
N ALA A 147 -10.08 5.74 2.87
CA ALA A 147 -11.35 5.15 2.47
C ALA A 147 -11.63 3.71 2.98
N GLY A 148 -11.17 3.39 4.20
CA GLY A 148 -11.38 2.09 4.84
C GLY A 148 -10.32 1.04 4.54
N LEU A 149 -9.25 1.38 3.83
CA LEU A 149 -8.11 0.49 3.58
C LEU A 149 -6.89 0.97 4.36
N VAL A 150 -6.08 0.03 4.86
CA VAL A 150 -4.84 0.30 5.58
C VAL A 150 -3.71 -0.51 4.96
N THR A 151 -2.61 0.14 4.59
CA THR A 151 -1.44 -0.49 3.96
C THR A 151 -0.24 -0.42 4.88
N LEU A 152 0.61 -1.45 4.88
CA LEU A 152 1.92 -1.42 5.52
C LEU A 152 2.98 -1.87 4.51
N ILE A 153 4.08 -1.12 4.45
CA ILE A 153 5.33 -1.59 3.90
C ILE A 153 6.36 -1.72 5.02
N GLY A 154 7.17 -2.77 4.99
CA GLY A 154 8.20 -3.03 5.98
C GLY A 154 9.49 -3.55 5.37
N TRP A 155 10.62 -3.08 5.89
CA TRP A 155 11.97 -3.59 5.65
C TRP A 155 12.47 -4.36 6.87
N ASN A 156 12.72 -5.66 6.69
CA ASN A 156 13.41 -6.50 7.66
C ASN A 156 14.83 -6.77 7.17
N GLY A 157 15.78 -6.09 7.80
CA GLY A 157 17.19 -6.24 7.48
C GLY A 157 17.85 -7.50 8.04
N LYS A 158 17.09 -8.38 8.72
CA LYS A 158 17.57 -9.61 9.36
C LYS A 158 18.73 -9.39 10.35
N LEU A 159 18.87 -8.16 10.84
CA LEU A 159 19.83 -7.81 11.87
C LEU A 159 19.35 -8.40 13.20
N ARG A 160 20.15 -9.31 13.76
CA ARG A 160 19.85 -9.91 15.06
C ARG A 160 20.43 -9.06 16.18
N HIS A 161 19.61 -8.78 17.18
CA HIS A 161 19.97 -8.00 18.36
C HIS A 161 20.11 -8.91 19.58
N SER A 162 21.11 -8.68 20.43
CA SER A 162 21.18 -9.25 21.77
C SER A 162 20.52 -8.29 22.75
N TYR A 163 19.64 -8.82 23.59
CA TYR A 163 18.90 -8.05 24.58
C TYR A 163 19.36 -8.42 26.00
N SER A 164 19.49 -7.42 26.87
CA SER A 164 19.68 -7.63 28.30
C SER A 164 18.41 -8.25 28.92
N SER A 165 18.49 -8.69 30.19
CA SER A 165 17.32 -9.15 30.95
C SER A 165 16.22 -8.09 31.08
N GLU A 166 16.58 -6.82 30.93
CA GLU A 166 15.71 -5.65 31.01
C GLU A 166 15.19 -5.22 29.62
N GLY A 167 15.57 -5.91 28.54
CA GLY A 167 15.14 -5.60 27.17
C GLY A 167 15.93 -4.50 26.48
N ILE A 168 17.10 -4.14 27.00
CA ILE A 168 18.01 -3.15 26.40
C ILE A 168 18.85 -3.83 25.32
N ILE A 169 19.04 -3.19 24.16
CA ILE A 169 19.92 -3.71 23.10
C ILE A 169 21.38 -3.54 23.54
N GLU A 170 22.08 -4.66 23.75
CA GLU A 170 23.50 -4.69 24.16
C GLU A 170 24.46 -4.80 22.97
N GLY A 171 23.96 -5.23 21.81
CA GLY A 171 24.77 -5.40 20.60
C GLY A 171 24.05 -6.16 19.49
N SER A 172 24.72 -6.30 18.34
CA SER A 172 24.24 -7.10 17.20
C SER A 172 24.93 -8.45 17.15
N VAL A 173 24.17 -9.54 17.01
CA VAL A 173 24.68 -10.93 17.08
C VAL A 173 25.23 -11.42 15.74
N ASN A 174 24.65 -10.95 14.63
CA ASN A 174 25.10 -11.27 13.27
C ASN A 174 25.22 -9.97 12.47
N THR A 175 26.44 -9.46 12.28
CA THR A 175 26.73 -8.49 11.23
C THR A 175 27.15 -9.26 9.99
N PRO A 176 26.33 -9.31 8.92
CA PRO A 176 26.84 -9.74 7.62
C PRO A 176 28.07 -8.90 7.28
N ALA A 177 29.10 -9.51 6.69
CA ALA A 177 30.31 -8.79 6.28
C ALA A 177 29.91 -7.54 5.47
N ALA A 178 30.41 -6.39 5.91
CA ALA A 178 29.89 -5.04 5.64
C ALA A 178 29.92 -4.57 4.16
N GLU A 179 30.15 -5.45 3.19
CA GLU A 179 30.24 -5.09 1.77
C GLU A 179 28.92 -5.33 1.00
N ASP A 180 28.11 -6.32 1.39
CA ASP A 180 26.94 -6.77 0.60
C ASP A 180 25.57 -6.35 1.16
N PHE A 181 25.51 -5.71 2.33
CA PHE A 181 24.27 -5.46 3.03
C PHE A 181 24.11 -4.01 3.50
N ASP A 182 23.06 -3.35 3.02
CA ASP A 182 22.64 -2.04 3.51
C ASP A 182 21.64 -2.24 4.65
N THR A 183 22.06 -1.97 5.88
CA THR A 183 21.18 -2.03 7.06
C THR A 183 20.13 -0.93 7.06
N ASN A 184 20.28 0.08 6.19
CA ASN A 184 19.52 1.33 6.21
C ASN A 184 18.62 1.48 4.97
N VAL A 185 17.96 0.40 4.55
CA VAL A 185 16.85 0.53 3.61
C VAL A 185 15.70 1.24 4.31
N MET A 186 15.19 2.29 3.67
CA MET A 186 14.00 3.01 4.13
C MET A 186 12.82 2.66 3.23
N VAL A 187 11.62 2.63 3.80
CA VAL A 187 10.38 2.32 3.07
C VAL A 187 9.27 3.33 3.32
N GLY A 188 8.48 3.65 2.30
CA GLY A 188 7.30 4.51 2.35
C GLY A 188 6.15 3.89 1.57
N THR A 189 4.92 4.10 2.02
CA THR A 189 3.74 3.69 1.26
C THR A 189 2.68 4.78 1.32
N ASP A 190 1.92 4.90 0.25
CA ASP A 190 0.69 5.68 0.28
C ASP A 190 -0.45 4.92 -0.40
N ILE A 191 -1.69 5.26 -0.02
CA ILE A 191 -2.89 4.74 -0.63
C ILE A 191 -3.84 5.91 -0.89
N VAL A 192 -4.38 5.96 -2.11
CA VAL A 192 -5.30 7.01 -2.55
C VAL A 192 -6.62 6.41 -3.00
N CYS A 193 -7.72 7.15 -2.80
CA CYS A 193 -9.04 6.85 -3.35
C CYS A 193 -9.50 8.00 -4.26
N VAL A 194 -9.62 7.73 -5.57
CA VAL A 194 -9.83 8.75 -6.62
C VAL A 194 -11.12 9.54 -6.44
N HIS A 195 -12.16 8.95 -5.85
CA HIS A 195 -13.51 9.52 -5.78
C HIS A 195 -13.99 9.90 -4.37
N GLU A 196 -13.11 9.87 -3.36
CA GLU A 196 -13.53 10.13 -1.97
C GLU A 196 -13.89 11.60 -1.71
N ARG A 197 -13.18 12.55 -2.33
CA ARG A 197 -13.29 13.99 -2.04
C ARG A 197 -14.43 14.71 -2.77
N ASN A 198 -15.17 13.99 -3.61
CA ASN A 198 -16.21 14.57 -4.48
C ASN A 198 -15.68 15.75 -5.33
N ASP A 199 -14.46 15.61 -5.84
CA ASP A 199 -13.76 16.63 -6.66
C ASP A 199 -14.56 17.02 -7.91
N ASP A 200 -15.38 16.09 -8.41
CA ASP A 200 -16.30 16.25 -9.53
C ASP A 200 -17.13 17.54 -9.46
N ARG A 201 -17.61 17.92 -8.26
CA ARG A 201 -18.42 19.13 -8.09
C ARG A 201 -17.60 20.39 -8.37
N THR A 202 -16.40 20.49 -7.78
CA THR A 202 -15.53 21.66 -7.99
C THR A 202 -15.03 21.71 -9.43
N ILE A 203 -14.72 20.56 -10.03
CA ILE A 203 -14.27 20.47 -11.43
C ILE A 203 -15.40 20.84 -12.40
N GLU A 204 -16.66 20.53 -12.07
CA GLU A 204 -17.80 20.96 -12.87
C GLU A 204 -17.99 22.48 -12.84
N GLU A 205 -17.77 23.13 -11.69
CA GLU A 205 -17.90 24.57 -11.51
C GLU A 205 -16.72 25.37 -12.10
N GLU A 206 -15.49 24.92 -11.86
CA GLU A 206 -14.26 25.70 -12.11
C GLU A 206 -13.39 25.15 -13.25
N GLY A 207 -13.64 23.92 -13.70
CA GLY A 207 -12.82 23.19 -14.67
C GLY A 207 -11.62 22.46 -14.03
N LEU A 208 -11.14 21.41 -14.70
CA LEU A 208 -10.04 20.58 -14.20
C LEU A 208 -8.73 21.38 -14.07
N GLU A 209 -8.47 22.32 -15.00
CA GLU A 209 -7.24 23.12 -14.97
C GLU A 209 -7.12 23.94 -13.69
N SER A 210 -8.17 24.69 -13.35
CA SER A 210 -8.25 25.50 -12.13
C SER A 210 -8.09 24.62 -10.89
N TRP A 211 -8.73 23.46 -10.88
CA TRP A 211 -8.65 22.51 -9.78
C TRP A 211 -7.21 21.99 -9.57
N VAL A 212 -6.53 21.55 -10.64
CA VAL A 212 -5.12 21.10 -10.56
C VAL A 212 -4.20 22.24 -10.10
N ASP A 213 -4.48 23.49 -10.51
CA ASP A 213 -3.67 24.64 -10.15
C ASP A 213 -3.73 25.03 -8.67
N THR A 214 -4.71 24.53 -7.93
CA THR A 214 -4.73 24.69 -6.47
C THR A 214 -3.58 23.96 -5.76
N PHE A 215 -2.89 23.04 -6.45
CA PHE A 215 -1.77 22.25 -5.94
C PHE A 215 -0.40 22.72 -6.45
N ASP A 216 -0.27 23.99 -6.87
CA ASP A 216 0.96 24.58 -7.39
C ASP A 216 2.15 24.60 -6.40
N PHE A 217 1.86 24.47 -5.10
CA PHE A 217 2.85 24.38 -4.03
C PHE A 217 3.36 22.95 -3.82
N VAL A 218 2.68 21.94 -4.39
CA VAL A 218 3.03 20.53 -4.29
C VAL A 218 3.71 20.03 -5.56
N PHE A 219 3.18 20.40 -6.72
CA PHE A 219 3.60 19.84 -8.00
C PHE A 219 4.30 20.88 -8.87
N SER A 220 5.26 20.42 -9.67
CA SER A 220 5.93 21.26 -10.66
C SER A 220 4.98 21.66 -11.79
N ASP A 221 5.40 22.61 -12.62
CA ASP A 221 4.62 23.04 -13.78
C ASP A 221 4.47 21.91 -14.80
N GLU A 222 5.50 21.08 -14.97
CA GLU A 222 5.52 19.93 -15.87
C GLU A 222 4.56 18.83 -15.38
N GLU A 223 4.62 18.49 -14.08
CA GLU A 223 3.71 17.50 -13.48
C GLU A 223 2.24 17.94 -13.63
N ARG A 224 1.94 19.20 -13.29
CA ARG A 224 0.58 19.75 -13.44
C ARG A 224 0.13 19.78 -14.90
N TRP A 225 1.02 20.11 -15.83
CA TRP A 225 0.70 20.05 -17.26
C TRP A 225 0.31 18.63 -17.67
N SER A 226 1.08 17.63 -17.24
CA SER A 226 0.78 16.22 -17.52
C SER A 226 -0.56 15.78 -16.91
N MET A 227 -0.86 16.16 -15.67
CA MET A 227 -2.16 15.86 -15.03
C MET A 227 -3.34 16.45 -15.81
N LYS A 228 -3.17 17.65 -16.38
CA LYS A 228 -4.23 18.34 -17.15
C LYS A 228 -4.40 17.80 -18.56
N PHE A 229 -3.32 17.40 -19.23
CA PHE A 229 -3.34 17.21 -20.68
C PHE A 229 -2.94 15.82 -21.16
N ASP A 230 -2.35 14.98 -20.32
CA ASP A 230 -2.15 13.57 -20.66
C ASP A 230 -3.34 12.71 -20.22
N VAL A 231 -3.53 11.61 -20.95
CA VAL A 231 -4.46 10.53 -20.63
C VAL A 231 -3.80 9.24 -21.10
N ASP A 232 -3.60 8.29 -20.18
CA ASP A 232 -2.98 7.01 -20.50
C ASP A 232 -3.98 6.10 -21.24
N TYR A 233 -5.20 6.04 -20.72
CA TYR A 233 -6.31 5.28 -21.25
C TYR A 233 -7.64 5.78 -20.63
N VAL A 234 -8.77 5.37 -21.21
CA VAL A 234 -10.11 5.60 -20.65
C VAL A 234 -10.87 4.28 -20.56
N THR A 235 -11.41 3.98 -19.38
CA THR A 235 -12.29 2.82 -19.18
C THR A 235 -13.74 3.21 -19.47
N LEU A 236 -14.39 2.47 -20.37
CA LEU A 236 -15.78 2.64 -20.74
C LEU A 236 -16.71 1.92 -19.74
N ALA A 237 -18.01 2.23 -19.81
CA ALA A 237 -19.01 1.65 -18.92
C ALA A 237 -19.18 0.12 -19.07
N ASP A 238 -18.80 -0.43 -20.23
CA ASP A 238 -18.79 -1.87 -20.50
C ASP A 238 -17.45 -2.55 -20.16
N GLY A 239 -16.51 -1.80 -19.56
CA GLY A 239 -15.17 -2.27 -19.19
C GLY A 239 -14.13 -2.22 -20.31
N LYS A 240 -14.52 -1.86 -21.54
CA LYS A 240 -13.54 -1.69 -22.64
C LYS A 240 -12.61 -0.52 -22.33
N ILE A 241 -11.36 -0.64 -22.77
CA ILE A 241 -10.34 0.40 -22.58
C ILE A 241 -10.03 1.06 -23.92
N LEU A 242 -10.22 2.37 -24.00
CA LEU A 242 -9.71 3.20 -25.10
C LEU A 242 -8.29 3.61 -24.80
N SER A 243 -7.39 3.41 -25.76
CA SER A 243 -6.00 3.84 -25.68
C SER A 243 -5.83 5.34 -25.94
N LYS A 244 -4.68 5.89 -25.54
CA LYS A 244 -4.27 7.28 -25.86
C LYS A 244 -4.40 7.59 -27.36
N GLU A 245 -4.05 6.65 -28.23
CA GLU A 245 -4.13 6.85 -29.69
C GLU A 245 -5.57 7.00 -30.18
N GLU A 246 -6.51 6.23 -29.62
CA GLU A 246 -7.94 6.30 -29.96
C GLU A 246 -8.58 7.60 -29.48
N LEU A 247 -8.14 8.12 -28.33
CA LEU A 247 -8.62 9.39 -27.79
C LEU A 247 -8.14 10.58 -28.64
N GLY A 248 -7.00 10.48 -29.30
CA GLY A 248 -6.45 11.55 -30.14
C GLY A 248 -6.32 12.87 -29.35
N ARG A 249 -6.87 13.97 -29.88
CA ARG A 249 -6.83 15.29 -29.21
C ARG A 249 -7.93 15.51 -28.16
N HIS A 250 -8.77 14.51 -27.90
CA HIS A 250 -9.73 14.58 -26.79
C HIS A 250 -9.03 14.53 -25.43
N ASP A 251 -7.76 14.12 -25.38
CA ASP A 251 -6.86 14.27 -24.24
C ASP A 251 -6.80 15.72 -23.69
N ARG A 252 -7.06 16.73 -24.53
CA ARG A 252 -7.14 18.15 -24.13
C ARG A 252 -8.46 18.55 -23.48
N CYS A 253 -9.42 17.64 -23.34
CA CYS A 253 -10.69 17.95 -22.70
C CYS A 253 -10.51 18.12 -21.18
N VAL A 254 -10.88 19.29 -20.68
CA VAL A 254 -10.76 19.67 -19.25
C VAL A 254 -12.10 20.06 -18.62
N GLN A 255 -13.21 19.83 -19.33
CA GLN A 255 -14.56 20.13 -18.88
C GLN A 255 -15.43 18.88 -18.88
N ARG A 256 -16.27 18.77 -17.85
CA ARG A 256 -17.27 17.71 -17.68
C ARG A 256 -18.48 17.91 -18.61
N ASN A 257 -19.28 16.86 -18.74
CA ASN A 257 -20.60 16.86 -19.39
C ASN A 257 -20.60 17.24 -20.89
N ARG A 258 -19.52 16.94 -21.61
CA ARG A 258 -19.44 17.09 -23.07
C ARG A 258 -19.57 15.73 -23.76
N ASN A 259 -20.22 15.71 -24.92
CA ASN A 259 -20.26 14.54 -25.79
C ASN A 259 -19.14 14.66 -26.83
N LEU A 260 -18.26 13.67 -26.87
CA LEU A 260 -17.07 13.64 -27.73
C LEU A 260 -17.20 12.49 -28.72
N ALA A 261 -17.02 12.78 -30.01
CA ALA A 261 -17.01 11.75 -31.05
C ALA A 261 -15.63 11.09 -31.11
N VAL A 262 -15.57 9.79 -30.84
CA VAL A 262 -14.33 8.99 -30.85
C VAL A 262 -14.50 7.86 -31.86
N THR A 263 -13.41 7.50 -32.55
CA THR A 263 -13.37 6.34 -33.43
C THR A 263 -12.43 5.31 -32.82
N THR A 264 -12.94 4.10 -32.54
CA THR A 264 -12.12 3.01 -31.99
C THR A 264 -11.13 2.49 -33.03
N LYS A 265 -10.17 1.66 -32.60
CA LYS A 265 -9.24 0.96 -33.52
C LYS A 265 -9.95 0.12 -34.57
N GLU A 266 -11.15 -0.40 -34.26
CA GLU A 266 -11.98 -1.17 -35.17
C GLU A 266 -12.77 -0.30 -36.16
N GLY A 267 -12.65 1.03 -36.08
CA GLY A 267 -13.37 1.98 -36.93
C GLY A 267 -14.79 2.28 -36.45
N GLU A 268 -15.18 1.84 -35.26
CA GLU A 268 -16.51 2.12 -34.70
C GLU A 268 -16.59 3.57 -34.21
N ALA A 269 -17.61 4.31 -34.64
CA ALA A 269 -17.87 5.66 -34.15
C ALA A 269 -18.71 5.60 -32.86
N ILE A 270 -18.13 6.05 -31.75
CA ILE A 270 -18.76 6.08 -30.44
C ILE A 270 -18.90 7.52 -29.93
N THR A 271 -19.90 7.76 -29.09
CA THR A 271 -20.03 9.01 -28.32
C THR A 271 -19.53 8.78 -26.91
N LEU A 272 -18.40 9.39 -26.57
CA LEU A 272 -17.79 9.35 -25.25
C LEU A 272 -18.24 10.58 -24.43
N ASN A 273 -18.75 10.36 -23.22
CA ASN A 273 -18.96 11.45 -22.27
C ASN A 273 -17.61 11.89 -21.69
N SER A 274 -17.30 13.19 -21.73
CA SER A 274 -16.03 13.75 -21.25
C SER A 274 -15.75 13.48 -19.78
N ASN A 275 -16.76 13.14 -18.97
CA ASN A 275 -16.56 12.71 -17.58
C ASN A 275 -15.58 11.54 -17.49
N ARG A 276 -15.58 10.62 -18.46
CA ARG A 276 -14.61 9.50 -18.51
C ARG A 276 -13.17 9.97 -18.75
N ILE A 277 -12.98 11.07 -19.47
CA ILE A 277 -11.66 11.70 -19.63
C ILE A 277 -11.24 12.39 -18.33
N ILE A 278 -12.17 13.09 -17.67
CA ILE A 278 -11.91 13.73 -16.38
C ILE A 278 -11.58 12.70 -15.29
N GLU A 279 -12.28 11.58 -15.25
CA GLU A 279 -11.98 10.44 -14.37
C GLU A 279 -10.57 9.89 -14.61
N ALA A 280 -10.17 9.69 -15.87
CA ALA A 280 -8.83 9.25 -16.20
C ALA A 280 -7.75 10.26 -15.78
N LYS A 281 -8.02 11.55 -15.91
CA LYS A 281 -7.12 12.63 -15.46
C LYS A 281 -7.04 12.74 -13.94
N LEU A 282 -8.16 12.56 -13.24
CA LEU A 282 -8.18 12.45 -11.77
C LEU A 282 -7.36 11.24 -11.30
N ARG A 283 -7.50 10.09 -11.96
CA ARG A 283 -6.67 8.91 -11.68
C ARG A 283 -5.18 9.21 -11.88
N ARG A 284 -4.83 9.95 -12.94
CA ARG A 284 -3.44 10.40 -13.17
C ARG A 284 -2.97 11.37 -12.08
N PHE A 285 -3.78 12.35 -11.70
CA PHE A 285 -3.48 13.26 -10.58
C PHE A 285 -3.20 12.47 -9.30
N TYR A 286 -4.09 11.54 -8.93
CA TYR A 286 -3.92 10.74 -7.73
C TYR A 286 -2.76 9.74 -7.83
N THR A 287 -2.33 9.37 -9.04
CA THR A 287 -1.08 8.63 -9.24
C THR A 287 0.13 9.45 -8.81
N TYR A 288 0.26 10.70 -9.30
CA TYR A 288 1.31 11.62 -8.85
C TYR A 288 1.23 11.92 -7.35
N PHE A 289 0.01 12.15 -6.83
CA PHE A 289 -0.20 12.40 -5.41
C PHE A 289 0.28 11.22 -4.55
N CYS A 290 -0.08 9.99 -4.94
CA CYS A 290 0.32 8.77 -4.23
C CYS A 290 1.84 8.57 -4.28
N TYR A 291 2.49 8.83 -5.43
CA TYR A 291 3.95 8.80 -5.51
C TYR A 291 4.60 9.84 -4.59
N LYS A 292 4.13 11.10 -4.64
CA LYS A 292 4.68 12.18 -3.82
C LYS A 292 4.55 11.87 -2.33
N GLU A 293 3.37 11.45 -1.87
CA GLU A 293 3.13 11.07 -0.48
C GLU A 293 3.98 9.86 -0.05
N ALA A 294 4.09 8.83 -0.89
CA ALA A 294 4.91 7.66 -0.57
C ALA A 294 6.39 8.03 -0.40
N TYR A 295 6.93 8.92 -1.24
CA TYR A 295 8.29 9.43 -1.13
C TYR A 295 8.50 10.31 0.12
N ILE A 296 7.56 11.21 0.42
CA ILE A 296 7.63 12.06 1.62
C ILE A 296 7.60 11.20 2.89
N LYS A 297 6.72 10.20 2.92
CA LYS A 297 6.59 9.24 4.03
C LYS A 297 7.82 8.34 4.18
N LEU A 298 8.49 8.04 3.07
CA LEU A 298 9.80 7.37 3.06
C LEU A 298 10.85 8.25 3.76
N ALA A 299 11.00 9.51 3.34
CA ALA A 299 11.94 10.49 3.89
C ALA A 299 11.63 10.90 5.35
N GLY A 300 10.37 10.73 5.77
CA GLY A 300 9.90 11.12 7.11
C GLY A 300 9.64 12.61 7.25
N GLU A 301 9.49 13.32 6.13
CA GLU A 301 9.09 14.72 6.09
C GLU A 301 7.56 14.86 6.03
N ALA A 302 7.06 16.09 6.13
CA ALA A 302 5.65 16.42 5.92
C ALA A 302 5.48 17.19 4.60
N LEU A 303 4.23 17.39 4.17
CA LEU A 303 3.85 18.21 2.99
C LEU A 303 4.27 19.70 3.04
N LEU A 304 5.06 20.11 4.04
CA LEU A 304 5.62 21.45 4.19
C LEU A 304 7.09 21.51 3.78
N ALA A 305 7.62 20.43 3.20
CA ALA A 305 8.97 20.38 2.67
C ALA A 305 9.17 21.46 1.59
N PRO A 306 10.17 22.36 1.72
CA PRO A 306 10.36 23.45 0.75
C PRO A 306 10.76 22.94 -0.65
N TRP A 307 11.28 21.71 -0.72
CA TRP A 307 11.74 21.06 -1.94
C TRP A 307 10.63 20.27 -2.67
N LEU A 308 9.39 20.33 -2.22
CA LEU A 308 8.30 19.46 -2.71
C LEU A 308 8.04 19.59 -4.23
N LYS A 309 8.20 20.81 -4.76
CA LYS A 309 8.12 21.09 -6.21
C LYS A 309 9.35 20.63 -7.00
N GLU A 310 10.48 20.47 -6.33
CA GLU A 310 11.73 20.01 -6.92
C GLU A 310 11.82 18.49 -6.99
N LEU A 311 11.01 17.77 -6.21
CA LEU A 311 10.79 16.33 -6.36
C LEU A 311 9.83 16.12 -7.53
N GLU A 312 10.31 15.61 -8.66
CA GLU A 312 9.51 15.39 -9.86
C GLU A 312 9.48 13.92 -10.25
N PHE A 313 8.35 13.49 -10.81
CA PHE A 313 8.19 12.13 -11.34
C PHE A 313 8.05 12.15 -12.87
N PHE A 314 8.88 11.37 -13.55
CA PHE A 314 8.84 11.21 -14.99
C PHE A 314 8.37 9.80 -15.38
N ASN A 315 7.96 9.64 -16.64
CA ASN A 315 7.34 8.43 -17.16
C ASN A 315 6.13 7.93 -16.34
N VAL A 316 5.39 8.86 -15.72
CA VAL A 316 4.24 8.51 -14.90
C VAL A 316 3.11 7.98 -15.77
N ARG A 317 2.52 6.87 -15.33
CA ARG A 317 1.36 6.24 -15.94
C ARG A 317 0.42 5.74 -14.85
N SER A 318 -0.87 6.01 -15.01
CA SER A 318 -1.89 5.48 -14.12
C SER A 318 -2.03 3.95 -14.30
N PRO A 319 -2.12 3.16 -13.20
CA PRO A 319 -2.33 1.72 -13.28
C PRO A 319 -3.78 1.41 -13.70
N LYS A 320 -4.00 0.51 -14.64
CA LYS A 320 -5.34 -0.01 -14.96
C LYS A 320 -6.03 -0.57 -13.72
N PRO A 321 -7.30 -0.21 -13.48
CA PRO A 321 -8.05 -0.74 -12.34
C PRO A 321 -8.16 -2.26 -12.41
N ALA A 322 -8.47 -2.89 -11.28
CA ALA A 322 -8.82 -4.30 -11.29
C ALA A 322 -10.12 -4.51 -12.09
N ASP A 323 -10.28 -5.70 -12.67
CA ASP A 323 -11.57 -6.10 -13.21
C ASP A 323 -12.64 -6.07 -12.09
N PRO A 324 -13.93 -5.83 -12.43
CA PRO A 324 -15.00 -5.85 -11.44
C PRO A 324 -14.94 -7.14 -10.61
N PRO A 325 -15.18 -7.06 -9.28
CA PRO A 325 -15.04 -8.22 -8.40
C PRO A 325 -15.80 -9.43 -8.95
N GLN A 326 -15.09 -10.53 -9.22
CA GLN A 326 -15.74 -11.77 -9.63
C GLN A 326 -16.58 -12.30 -8.45
N LYS A 327 -17.66 -13.05 -8.75
CA LYS A 327 -18.61 -13.56 -7.73
C LYS A 327 -17.97 -14.45 -6.66
N ASP A 328 -16.75 -14.94 -6.90
CA ASP A 328 -15.97 -15.78 -6.01
C ASP A 328 -15.03 -14.98 -5.07
N GLY A 329 -14.97 -13.64 -5.22
CA GLY A 329 -14.11 -12.77 -4.43
C GLY A 329 -12.63 -12.79 -4.83
N SER A 330 -12.27 -13.36 -5.99
CA SER A 330 -10.88 -13.40 -6.46
C SER A 330 -10.41 -12.08 -7.08
N SER A 331 -9.14 -11.77 -6.78
CA SER A 331 -8.30 -10.57 -7.05
C SER A 331 -8.99 -9.20 -7.14
N GLN A 332 -8.85 -8.42 -6.07
CA GLN A 332 -9.09 -6.97 -6.09
C GLN A 332 -7.87 -6.18 -6.64
N TRP A 333 -6.80 -6.85 -7.06
CA TRP A 333 -5.60 -6.18 -7.56
C TRP A 333 -5.65 -6.02 -9.08
N GLY A 334 -5.36 -4.81 -9.55
CA GLY A 334 -5.24 -4.46 -10.95
C GLY A 334 -3.78 -4.42 -11.40
N GLU A 335 -3.49 -3.53 -12.33
CA GLU A 335 -2.15 -3.41 -12.91
C GLU A 335 -1.14 -2.84 -11.90
N GLU A 336 0.09 -3.34 -11.98
CA GLU A 336 1.28 -2.76 -11.34
C GLU A 336 2.11 -2.00 -12.37
N VAL A 337 2.56 -0.80 -11.99
CA VAL A 337 3.42 0.09 -12.79
C VAL A 337 4.65 0.44 -11.97
N ASN A 338 5.84 0.24 -12.54
CA ASN A 338 7.12 0.29 -11.82
C ASN A 338 8.26 0.92 -12.63
N ASP A 339 7.92 1.67 -13.67
CA ASP A 339 8.82 2.36 -14.61
C ASP A 339 8.86 3.88 -14.38
N VAL A 340 8.37 4.35 -13.23
CA VAL A 340 8.45 5.76 -12.83
C VAL A 340 9.89 6.14 -12.51
N GLU A 341 10.30 7.30 -13.01
CA GLU A 341 11.60 7.91 -12.73
C GLU A 341 11.42 8.98 -11.66
N VAL A 342 12.36 9.05 -10.71
CA VAL A 342 12.32 10.01 -9.60
C VAL A 342 13.46 10.99 -9.76
N HIS A 343 13.16 12.28 -9.79
CA HIS A 343 14.16 13.35 -9.89
C HIS A 343 14.01 14.31 -8.72
N LEU A 344 15.11 14.78 -8.17
CA LEU A 344 15.13 15.83 -7.14
C LEU A 344 16.07 16.94 -7.60
N SER A 345 15.55 18.16 -7.69
CA SER A 345 16.30 19.32 -8.21
C SER A 345 16.92 19.04 -9.58
N SER A 346 16.13 18.38 -10.46
CA SER A 346 16.50 17.91 -11.81
C SER A 346 17.52 16.77 -11.89
N GLU A 347 18.05 16.28 -10.77
CA GLU A 347 18.97 15.14 -10.73
C GLU A 347 18.21 13.83 -10.48
N GLU A 348 18.55 12.76 -11.20
CA GLU A 348 17.93 11.45 -11.03
C GLU A 348 18.27 10.83 -9.65
N VAL A 349 17.25 10.43 -8.90
CA VAL A 349 17.36 9.76 -7.61
C VAL A 349 17.38 8.24 -7.81
N SER A 350 18.53 7.74 -8.28
CA SER A 350 18.70 6.33 -8.68
C SER A 350 18.71 5.30 -7.53
N ASP A 351 18.80 5.75 -6.28
CA ASP A 351 18.77 4.91 -5.08
C ASP A 351 17.35 4.71 -4.52
N VAL A 352 16.34 5.30 -5.17
CA VAL A 352 14.93 5.11 -4.84
C VAL A 352 14.24 4.31 -5.95
N ARG A 353 13.48 3.29 -5.57
CA ARG A 353 12.52 2.63 -6.46
C ARG A 353 11.11 2.83 -5.97
N MET A 354 10.21 3.06 -6.91
CA MET A 354 8.81 3.22 -6.63
C MET A 354 7.96 2.35 -7.54
N ASN A 355 6.82 1.91 -7.04
CA ASN A 355 5.78 1.30 -7.85
C ASN A 355 4.42 1.88 -7.45
N ILE A 356 3.42 1.66 -8.30
CA ILE A 356 2.03 1.87 -7.96
C ILE A 356 1.21 0.69 -8.47
N THR A 357 0.27 0.22 -7.66
CA THR A 357 -0.62 -0.89 -8.01
C THR A 357 -2.05 -0.46 -7.80
N ALA A 358 -2.92 -0.75 -8.78
CA ALA A 358 -4.35 -0.55 -8.59
C ALA A 358 -4.94 -1.57 -7.61
N PHE A 359 -5.83 -1.10 -6.76
CA PHE A 359 -6.67 -1.93 -5.90
C PHE A 359 -8.12 -1.51 -6.12
N ASP A 360 -8.96 -2.44 -6.55
CA ASP A 360 -10.29 -2.20 -7.08
C ASP A 360 -10.32 -1.10 -8.17
N GLU A 361 -11.49 -0.52 -8.41
CA GLU A 361 -11.69 0.55 -9.39
C GLU A 361 -11.10 1.89 -8.91
N ASN A 362 -11.20 2.15 -7.60
CA ASN A 362 -11.06 3.48 -7.03
C ASN A 362 -9.76 3.69 -6.26
N HIS A 363 -9.08 2.61 -5.85
CA HIS A 363 -7.88 2.73 -5.03
C HIS A 363 -6.60 2.43 -5.80
N MET A 364 -5.53 3.08 -5.37
CA MET A 364 -4.17 2.80 -5.84
C MET A 364 -3.22 2.88 -4.66
N VAL A 365 -2.24 2.00 -4.62
CA VAL A 365 -1.25 1.91 -3.55
C VAL A 365 0.13 2.08 -4.15
N SER A 366 0.93 3.00 -3.61
CA SER A 366 2.31 3.18 -3.99
C SER A 366 3.26 2.67 -2.91
N THR A 367 4.41 2.16 -3.35
CA THR A 367 5.57 1.94 -2.49
C THR A 367 6.73 2.83 -2.93
N ALA A 368 7.53 3.26 -1.97
CA ALA A 368 8.81 3.91 -2.16
C ALA A 368 9.86 3.21 -1.30
N ILE A 369 11.01 2.87 -1.89
CA ILE A 369 12.06 2.12 -1.21
C ILE A 369 13.39 2.76 -1.57
N GLN A 370 14.15 3.18 -0.55
CA GLN A 370 15.47 3.78 -0.71
C GLN A 370 16.57 2.89 -0.13
N GLY A 371 17.70 2.78 -0.82
CA GLY A 371 18.91 2.10 -0.36
C GLY A 371 19.47 1.11 -1.37
N LYS A 372 20.48 0.31 -1.00
CA LYS A 372 21.06 -0.71 -1.91
C LYS A 372 20.13 -1.91 -2.10
N ILE A 373 19.12 -1.75 -2.96
CA ILE A 373 18.06 -2.74 -3.22
C ILE A 373 18.28 -3.57 -4.50
N LYS A 374 19.51 -3.63 -5.03
CA LYS A 374 19.82 -4.49 -6.19
C LYS A 374 19.60 -5.96 -5.82
N GLY A 375 18.72 -6.63 -6.58
CA GLY A 375 18.37 -8.05 -6.36
C GLY A 375 17.26 -8.31 -5.33
N ILE A 376 16.82 -7.30 -4.58
CA ILE A 376 15.69 -7.44 -3.65
C ILE A 376 14.38 -7.35 -4.44
N LYS A 377 13.56 -8.41 -4.38
CA LYS A 377 12.22 -8.43 -4.97
C LYS A 377 11.25 -7.74 -4.03
N VAL A 378 10.56 -6.72 -4.51
CA VAL A 378 9.38 -6.16 -3.84
C VAL A 378 8.21 -7.11 -4.07
N PRO A 379 7.61 -7.69 -3.02
CA PRO A 379 6.43 -8.53 -3.21
C PRO A 379 5.22 -7.67 -3.57
N PRO A 380 4.25 -8.22 -4.31
CA PRO A 380 2.94 -7.59 -4.42
C PRO A 380 2.31 -7.48 -3.03
N PHE A 381 1.40 -6.52 -2.85
CA PHE A 381 0.63 -6.42 -1.62
C PHE A 381 -0.22 -7.66 -1.40
N SER A 382 -0.15 -8.21 -0.18
CA SER A 382 -1.02 -9.29 0.25
C SER A 382 -2.08 -8.76 1.21
N SER A 383 -3.35 -9.05 0.93
CA SER A 383 -4.42 -8.80 1.91
C SER A 383 -4.25 -9.76 3.09
N ILE A 384 -4.23 -9.23 4.31
CA ILE A 384 -4.14 -10.02 5.54
C ILE A 384 -5.47 -9.96 6.32
N ASP A 385 -5.81 -11.07 6.96
CA ASP A 385 -7.03 -11.21 7.75
C ASP A 385 -6.80 -10.76 9.21
N LEU A 386 -7.70 -9.92 9.73
CA LEU A 386 -7.57 -9.40 11.09
C LEU A 386 -7.52 -10.53 12.12
N GLN A 387 -8.43 -11.51 12.04
CA GLN A 387 -8.53 -12.54 13.06
C GLN A 387 -7.32 -13.49 12.96
N LYS A 388 -7.16 -14.11 11.79
CA LYS A 388 -6.19 -15.18 11.57
C LYS A 388 -4.75 -14.69 11.61
N ASP A 389 -4.46 -13.55 10.98
CA ASP A 389 -3.06 -13.14 10.77
C ASP A 389 -2.56 -12.21 11.88
N ILE A 390 -3.46 -11.49 12.56
CA ILE A 390 -3.11 -10.49 13.57
C ILE A 390 -3.52 -10.94 14.97
N LEU A 391 -4.80 -11.14 15.24
CA LEU A 391 -5.30 -11.40 16.59
C LEU A 391 -4.79 -12.76 17.12
N ASP A 392 -4.90 -13.82 16.32
CA ASP A 392 -4.39 -15.14 16.69
C ASP A 392 -2.88 -15.13 16.94
N TYR A 393 -2.12 -14.40 16.11
CA TYR A 393 -0.68 -14.20 16.30
C TYR A 393 -0.38 -13.48 17.62
N ALA A 394 -1.09 -12.38 17.90
CA ALA A 394 -0.93 -11.59 19.11
C ALA A 394 -1.17 -12.43 20.37
N TYR A 395 -2.20 -13.27 20.38
CA TYR A 395 -2.48 -14.16 21.51
C TYR A 395 -1.43 -15.23 21.70
N GLN A 396 -0.98 -15.85 20.60
CA GLN A 396 0.09 -16.84 20.66
C GLN A 396 1.38 -16.21 21.19
N HIS A 397 1.73 -14.99 20.76
CA HIS A 397 3.01 -14.34 21.06
C HIS A 397 2.92 -13.28 22.15
N LEU A 398 1.87 -13.29 22.98
CA LEU A 398 1.65 -12.26 24.00
C LEU A 398 2.78 -12.17 25.03
N LYS A 399 3.39 -13.32 25.36
CA LYS A 399 4.46 -13.45 26.38
C LYS A 399 5.61 -14.36 25.96
N ILE A 400 5.68 -14.81 24.71
CA ILE A 400 6.71 -15.75 24.24
C ILE A 400 8.05 -15.03 24.15
N ALA A 401 9.02 -15.42 24.98
CA ALA A 401 10.37 -14.87 24.97
C ALA A 401 11.07 -15.09 23.61
N PRO A 402 12.00 -14.20 23.20
CA PRO A 402 12.73 -14.34 21.94
C PRO A 402 13.37 -15.72 21.78
N THR A 403 13.46 -16.26 20.57
CA THR A 403 14.18 -17.51 20.33
C THR A 403 15.66 -17.34 20.65
N THR A 404 16.09 -17.87 21.80
CA THR A 404 17.51 -17.95 22.16
C THR A 404 18.17 -19.01 21.30
N HIS A 405 18.74 -18.60 20.17
CA HIS A 405 19.67 -19.44 19.43
C HIS A 405 21.06 -19.31 20.06
N THR A 406 21.43 -20.31 20.87
CA THR A 406 22.81 -20.52 21.34
C THR A 406 23.77 -20.73 20.19
#